data_AF-A0A849SRL6-F1
#
_entry.id   AF-A0A849SRL6-F1
#
_cell.length_a   1.000
_cell.length_b   1.000
_cell.length_c   1.000
_cell.angle_alpha   90.00
_cell.angle_beta   90.00
_cell.angle_gamma   90.00
#
_symmetry.space_group_name_H-M   'P 1'
#
loop_
_entity.id
_entity.type
_entity.pdbx_description
1 polymer ?
#
loop_
_entity_poly.entity_id
_entity_poly.type
_entity_poly.pdbx_seq_one_letter_code
_entity_poly.pdbx_strand_id
1 'polypeptide(L)'
;MAIEDDGVDSRNVALANLMLSSEMVAEAIATEVKSQAEPDVEDLSSDHVLLKEVGRYAAYGLETECLWRWDIYKDGSHVQTGAALSLESAKRSVDHVLAFYGVRDVTTTEKTTDTASNADES
;
A
#
# COMPACT_ATOMS: atom_id res chain seq x y z
N MET A 1 -32.53 -4.44 68.57
CA MET A 1 -31.14 -4.56 69.05
C MET A 1 -30.51 -5.60 68.15
N ALA A 2 -29.56 -5.33 67.27
CA ALA A 2 -28.83 -4.13 66.89
C ALA A 2 -28.16 -4.48 65.53
N ILE A 3 -28.10 -3.50 64.62
CA ILE A 3 -27.06 -3.29 63.59
C ILE A 3 -26.96 -4.34 62.47
N GLU A 4 -27.46 -3.91 61.31
CA GLU A 4 -27.07 -4.37 59.98
C GLU A 4 -25.61 -3.96 59.73
N ASP A 5 -24.73 -4.92 59.44
CA ASP A 5 -23.32 -4.68 59.08
C ASP A 5 -23.07 -5.14 57.64
N ASP A 6 -22.46 -4.22 56.91
CA ASP A 6 -22.36 -4.10 55.46
C ASP A 6 -21.14 -4.88 54.96
N GLY A 7 -21.39 -6.00 54.29
CA GLY A 7 -20.36 -6.87 53.72
C GLY A 7 -20.44 -6.93 52.20
N VAL A 8 -20.29 -5.79 51.52
CA VAL A 8 -20.30 -5.71 50.05
C VAL A 8 -19.24 -6.62 49.44
N ASP A 9 -19.76 -7.57 48.66
CA ASP A 9 -19.09 -8.60 47.88
C ASP A 9 -18.03 -7.99 46.94
N SER A 10 -16.75 -8.20 47.26
CA SER A 10 -15.58 -7.67 46.56
C SER A 10 -15.30 -8.35 45.20
N ARG A 11 -16.34 -8.76 44.47
CA ARG A 11 -16.22 -9.43 43.17
C ARG A 11 -16.74 -8.63 41.97
N ASN A 12 -17.20 -7.40 42.17
CA ASN A 12 -17.69 -6.53 41.09
C ASN A 12 -16.81 -5.31 40.75
N VAL A 13 -15.56 -5.26 41.20
CA VAL A 13 -14.64 -4.14 40.90
C VAL A 13 -13.93 -4.28 39.53
N ALA A 14 -14.07 -5.40 38.83
CA ALA A 14 -13.35 -5.63 37.57
C ALA A 14 -14.14 -5.27 36.29
N LEU A 15 -15.36 -4.73 36.38
CA LEU A 15 -16.21 -4.41 35.22
C LEU A 15 -16.61 -2.93 35.09
N ALA A 16 -16.09 -2.05 35.96
CA ALA A 16 -16.26 -0.59 35.81
C ALA A 16 -15.15 0.09 34.98
N ASN A 17 -14.06 -0.63 34.64
CA ASN A 17 -12.94 -0.08 33.88
C ASN A 17 -13.05 -0.24 32.35
N LEU A 18 -14.23 -0.58 31.82
CA LEU A 18 -14.45 -0.75 30.38
C LEU A 18 -15.61 0.07 29.80
N MET A 19 -16.14 1.05 30.54
CA MET A 19 -17.22 1.93 30.07
C MET A 19 -17.06 3.42 30.42
N LEU A 20 -15.82 3.93 30.47
CA LEU A 20 -15.56 5.39 30.46
C LEU A 20 -14.21 5.71 29.78
N SER A 21 -14.10 5.39 28.50
CA SER A 21 -13.05 5.96 27.62
C SER A 21 -13.61 6.28 26.23
N SER A 22 -14.85 6.72 26.21
CA SER A 22 -15.51 7.39 25.09
C SER A 22 -16.09 8.66 25.68
N GLU A 23 -15.67 9.82 25.18
CA GLU A 23 -15.98 11.19 25.64
C GLU A 23 -15.23 11.67 26.91
N MET A 24 -14.06 12.30 26.75
CA MET A 24 -13.56 13.48 27.52
C MET A 24 -12.03 13.68 27.42
N VAL A 25 -11.48 13.79 26.20
CA VAL A 25 -10.21 14.49 25.99
C VAL A 25 -10.35 15.46 24.81
N ALA A 26 -11.32 16.36 24.95
CA ALA A 26 -11.40 17.58 24.15
C ALA A 26 -11.05 18.75 25.08
N GLU A 27 -10.21 19.65 24.57
CA GLU A 27 -9.73 20.89 25.19
C GLU A 27 -8.73 20.77 26.35
N ALA A 28 -7.43 20.98 26.07
CA ALA A 28 -6.57 21.93 26.79
C ALA A 28 -5.07 21.84 26.40
N ILE A 29 -4.71 21.95 25.12
CA ILE A 29 -3.35 22.39 24.72
C ILE A 29 -3.42 23.33 23.51
N ALA A 30 -4.00 24.51 23.71
CA ALA A 30 -3.89 25.64 22.79
C ALA A 30 -2.98 26.70 23.43
N THR A 31 -1.67 26.65 23.17
CA THR A 31 -0.77 27.82 23.23
C THR A 31 0.50 27.54 22.38
N GLU A 32 0.46 28.08 21.16
CA GLU A 32 1.56 28.80 20.49
C GLU A 32 2.87 28.05 20.14
N VAL A 33 2.87 27.40 18.97
CA VAL A 33 4.04 27.38 18.07
C VAL A 33 3.58 27.89 16.71
N LYS A 34 3.68 29.20 16.48
CA LYS A 34 3.58 29.82 15.16
C LYS A 34 4.94 30.42 14.85
N SER A 35 5.72 29.76 13.99
CA SER A 35 6.61 30.39 13.00
C SER A 35 7.58 29.38 12.39
N GLN A 36 7.73 29.50 11.06
CA GLN A 36 8.63 28.81 10.12
C GLN A 36 7.98 27.62 9.40
N ALA A 37 7.21 27.87 8.34
CA ALA A 37 7.65 28.14 6.97
C ALA A 37 8.20 26.87 6.29
N GLU A 38 7.38 26.28 5.41
CA GLU A 38 7.86 25.61 4.19
C GLU A 38 8.80 26.59 3.46
N PRO A 39 9.87 26.15 2.77
CA PRO A 39 9.75 25.11 1.74
C PRO A 39 10.98 24.22 1.58
N ASP A 40 10.75 22.91 1.61
CA ASP A 40 11.35 22.05 0.60
C ASP A 40 10.20 21.20 0.06
N VAL A 41 9.36 21.83 -0.77
CA VAL A 41 8.93 21.10 -1.95
C VAL A 41 10.22 20.85 -2.70
N GLU A 42 10.94 19.78 -2.34
CA GLU A 42 11.99 19.34 -3.22
C GLU A 42 11.27 19.07 -4.54
N ASP A 43 11.52 19.96 -5.50
CA ASP A 43 11.33 19.74 -6.90
C ASP A 43 12.32 18.64 -7.30
N LEU A 44 12.12 17.44 -6.74
CA LEU A 44 12.75 16.23 -7.21
C LEU A 44 12.02 15.94 -8.50
N SER A 45 12.58 16.52 -9.56
CA SER A 45 12.38 16.15 -10.96
C SER A 45 11.88 14.72 -11.00
N SER A 46 10.76 14.49 -11.68
CA SER A 46 10.03 13.23 -11.70
C SER A 46 10.91 12.03 -12.10
N ASP A 47 11.80 11.57 -11.22
CA ASP A 47 12.74 10.47 -11.38
C ASP A 47 12.03 9.15 -11.09
N HIS A 48 10.74 9.14 -11.39
CA HIS A 48 9.92 7.96 -11.41
C HIS A 48 10.32 7.16 -12.65
N VAL A 49 11.04 6.07 -12.45
CA VAL A 49 11.33 5.11 -13.51
C VAL A 49 10.13 4.20 -13.70
N LEU A 50 9.73 3.96 -14.94
CA LEU A 50 8.71 2.96 -15.24
C LEU A 50 9.26 1.57 -14.90
N LEU A 51 8.62 0.89 -13.95
CA LEU A 51 8.97 -0.47 -13.56
C LEU A 51 8.26 -1.50 -14.44
N LYS A 52 6.98 -1.26 -14.72
CA LYS A 52 6.13 -2.15 -15.52
C LYS A 52 4.88 -1.44 -16.04
N GLU A 53 4.46 -1.76 -17.26
CA GLU A 53 3.17 -1.35 -17.82
C GLU A 53 2.52 -2.58 -18.47
N VAL A 54 1.31 -2.93 -18.03
CA VAL A 54 0.54 -4.06 -18.59
C VAL A 54 -0.95 -3.73 -18.58
N GLY A 55 -1.52 -3.63 -19.77
CA GLY A 55 -2.94 -3.36 -19.95
C GLY A 55 -3.35 -2.00 -19.36
N ARG A 56 -4.16 -2.03 -18.29
CA ARG A 56 -4.65 -0.82 -17.61
C ARG A 56 -3.77 -0.39 -16.43
N TYR A 57 -2.71 -1.14 -16.15
CA TYR A 57 -1.85 -0.91 -15.00
C TYR A 57 -0.49 -0.36 -15.42
N ALA A 58 -0.03 0.66 -14.70
CA ALA A 58 1.31 1.21 -14.81
C ALA A 58 1.93 1.28 -13.40
N ALA A 59 3.18 0.88 -13.28
CA ALA A 59 3.91 0.89 -12.03
C ALA A 59 5.21 1.69 -12.18
N TYR A 60 5.42 2.62 -11.26
CA TYR A 60 6.57 3.51 -11.25
C TYR A 60 7.38 3.28 -9.97
N GLY A 61 8.69 3.46 -10.07
CA GLY A 61 9.62 3.36 -8.96
C GLY A 61 10.35 4.67 -8.77
N LEU A 62 10.54 5.08 -7.53
CA LEU A 62 11.36 6.21 -7.14
C LEU A 62 12.48 5.70 -6.24
N GLU A 63 13.72 5.97 -6.64
CA GLU A 63 14.86 5.77 -5.74
C GLU A 63 14.83 6.85 -4.66
N THR A 64 14.92 6.42 -3.42
CA THR A 64 15.11 7.28 -2.25
C THR A 64 16.49 7.02 -1.69
N GLU A 65 16.93 7.79 -0.69
CA GLU A 65 18.27 7.66 -0.11
C GLU A 65 18.62 6.25 0.41
N CYS A 66 17.63 5.44 0.78
CA CYS A 66 17.84 4.13 1.43
C CYS A 66 17.04 2.98 0.84
N LEU A 67 16.04 3.26 0.00
CA LEU A 67 15.13 2.25 -0.56
C LEU A 67 14.53 2.69 -1.88
N TRP A 68 13.86 1.76 -2.54
CA TRP A 68 13.03 2.01 -3.72
C TRP A 68 11.57 2.05 -3.31
N ARG A 69 10.92 3.22 -3.40
CA ARG A 69 9.46 3.32 -3.30
C ARG A 69 8.87 2.96 -4.66
N TRP A 70 7.75 2.27 -4.70
CA TRP A 70 7.03 2.02 -5.94
C TRP A 70 5.54 2.25 -5.77
N ASP A 71 4.91 2.70 -6.84
CA ASP A 71 3.49 3.05 -6.90
C ASP A 71 2.86 2.41 -8.13
N ILE A 72 1.70 1.79 -7.95
CA ILE A 72 0.90 1.17 -9.01
C ILE A 72 -0.33 2.03 -9.24
N TYR A 73 -0.61 2.29 -10.51
CA TYR A 73 -1.77 3.01 -11.00
C TYR A 73 -2.60 2.09 -11.90
N LYS A 74 -3.92 2.26 -11.88
CA LYS A 74 -4.86 1.62 -12.78
C LYS A 74 -5.73 2.69 -13.44
N ASP A 75 -5.76 2.75 -14.76
CA ASP A 75 -6.54 3.75 -15.50
C ASP A 75 -6.22 5.19 -15.03
N GLY A 76 -4.93 5.45 -14.73
CA GLY A 76 -4.45 6.73 -14.19
C GLY A 76 -4.74 6.99 -12.71
N SER A 77 -5.52 6.14 -12.04
CA SER A 77 -5.82 6.24 -10.62
C SER A 77 -4.81 5.46 -9.79
N HIS A 78 -4.24 6.06 -8.75
CA HIS A 78 -3.34 5.36 -7.81
C HIS A 78 -4.10 4.23 -7.10
N VAL A 79 -3.50 3.04 -7.03
CA VAL A 79 -4.14 1.86 -6.39
C VAL A 79 -3.30 1.26 -5.27
N GLN A 80 -1.98 1.34 -5.32
CA GLN A 80 -1.13 0.80 -4.26
C GLN A 80 0.27 1.42 -4.25
N THR A 81 0.82 1.59 -3.05
CA THR A 81 2.23 1.91 -2.80
C THR A 81 2.92 0.73 -2.13
N GLY A 82 4.22 0.58 -2.38
CA GLY A 82 5.09 -0.26 -1.57
C GLY A 82 6.54 0.20 -1.62
N ALA A 83 7.42 -0.59 -1.00
CA ALA A 83 8.84 -0.33 -0.94
C ALA A 83 9.64 -1.61 -1.13
N ALA A 84 10.85 -1.49 -1.63
CA ALA A 84 11.81 -2.58 -1.77
C ALA A 84 13.24 -2.08 -1.57
N LEU A 85 14.16 -2.97 -1.25
CA LEU A 85 15.55 -2.58 -0.93
C LEU A 85 16.40 -2.30 -2.18
N SER A 86 15.91 -2.64 -3.37
CA SER A 86 16.61 -2.45 -4.64
C SER A 86 15.63 -2.34 -5.80
N LEU A 87 16.07 -1.75 -6.91
CA LEU A 87 15.28 -1.70 -8.15
C LEU A 87 14.78 -3.07 -8.60
N GLU A 88 15.64 -4.09 -8.55
CA GLU A 88 15.26 -5.46 -8.93
C GLU A 88 14.19 -6.04 -8.01
N SER A 89 14.31 -5.82 -6.70
CA SER A 89 13.31 -6.29 -5.74
C SER A 89 12.00 -5.50 -5.86
N ALA A 90 12.04 -4.22 -6.25
CA ALA A 90 10.86 -3.43 -6.57
C ALA A 90 10.11 -4.01 -7.77
N LYS A 91 10.81 -4.29 -8.88
CA LYS A 91 10.22 -4.92 -10.08
C LYS A 91 9.55 -6.26 -9.76
N ARG A 92 10.24 -7.15 -9.02
CA ARG A 92 9.68 -8.45 -8.61
C ARG A 92 8.46 -8.29 -7.68
N SER A 93 8.48 -7.30 -6.79
CA SER A 93 7.34 -7.02 -5.90
C SER A 93 6.12 -6.55 -6.70
N VAL A 94 6.31 -5.64 -7.65
CA VAL A 94 5.25 -5.19 -8.56
C VAL A 94 4.69 -6.36 -9.37
N ASP A 95 5.53 -7.25 -9.90
CA ASP A 95 5.08 -8.44 -10.61
C ASP A 95 4.15 -9.32 -9.77
N HIS A 96 4.51 -9.54 -8.51
CA HIS A 96 3.68 -10.33 -7.59
C HIS A 96 2.33 -9.66 -7.31
N VAL A 97 2.32 -8.34 -7.11
CA VAL A 97 1.08 -7.59 -6.87
C VAL A 97 0.18 -7.59 -8.11
N LEU A 98 0.74 -7.38 -9.30
CA LEU A 98 -0.02 -7.45 -10.56
C LEU A 98 -0.56 -8.85 -10.83
N ALA A 99 0.21 -9.90 -10.55
CA ALA A 99 -0.25 -11.28 -10.63
C ALA A 99 -1.41 -11.54 -9.65
N PHE A 100 -1.35 -10.99 -8.44
CA PHE A 100 -2.44 -11.05 -7.47
C PHE A 100 -3.71 -10.34 -7.99
N TYR A 101 -3.57 -9.22 -8.71
CA TYR A 101 -4.68 -8.57 -9.42
C TYR A 101 -5.17 -9.32 -10.67
N GLY A 102 -4.61 -10.49 -10.97
CA GLY A 102 -4.98 -11.30 -12.13
C GLY A 102 -4.47 -10.73 -13.45
N VAL A 103 -3.53 -9.78 -13.42
CA VAL A 103 -2.87 -9.25 -14.60
C VAL A 103 -1.84 -10.26 -15.05
N ARG A 104 -2.08 -10.88 -16.21
CA ARG A 104 -1.14 -11.80 -16.85
C ARG A 104 -0.50 -11.12 -18.03
N ASP A 105 0.78 -11.38 -18.23
CA ASP A 105 1.47 -11.02 -19.46
C ASP A 105 0.79 -11.79 -20.60
N VAL A 106 0.24 -11.09 -21.59
CA VAL A 106 -0.19 -11.73 -22.82
C VAL A 106 1.09 -11.96 -23.61
N THR A 107 1.79 -13.04 -23.29
CA THR A 107 2.83 -13.56 -24.18
C THR A 107 2.12 -14.00 -25.45
N THR A 108 2.14 -13.14 -26.47
CA THR A 108 1.76 -13.46 -27.84
C THR A 108 2.59 -14.68 -28.25
N THR A 109 1.97 -15.85 -28.12
CA THR A 109 2.51 -17.10 -28.61
C THR A 109 2.14 -17.14 -30.09
N GLU A 110 3.01 -16.62 -30.94
CA GLU A 110 2.98 -16.95 -32.37
C GLU A 110 3.31 -18.44 -32.52
N LYS A 111 2.27 -19.26 -32.39
CA LYS A 111 2.26 -20.66 -32.82
C LYS A 111 1.75 -20.69 -34.26
N THR A 112 2.62 -20.40 -35.22
CA THR A 112 2.40 -20.80 -36.62
C THR A 112 2.82 -22.26 -36.75
N THR A 113 1.84 -23.13 -36.51
CA THR A 113 1.90 -24.56 -36.80
C THR A 113 1.86 -24.77 -38.33
N ASP A 114 2.69 -25.68 -38.82
CA ASP A 114 2.77 -26.26 -40.16
C ASP A 114 1.44 -26.41 -40.92
N THR A 115 1.46 -26.28 -42.26
CA THR A 115 0.68 -27.13 -43.19
C THR A 115 1.17 -27.04 -44.65
N ALA A 116 1.52 -28.22 -45.18
CA ALA A 116 1.44 -28.70 -46.58
C ALA A 116 2.47 -28.25 -47.64
N SER A 117 3.49 -29.10 -47.83
CA SER A 117 3.71 -29.90 -49.05
C SER A 117 2.84 -29.54 -50.28
N ASN A 118 3.45 -29.09 -51.38
CA ASN A 118 3.19 -29.52 -52.77
C ASN A 118 4.01 -28.76 -53.83
N ALA A 119 4.14 -29.43 -55.00
CA ALA A 119 4.87 -29.15 -56.25
C ALA A 119 6.28 -29.78 -56.27
N ASP A 120 6.60 -30.89 -56.93
CA ASP A 120 6.09 -31.58 -58.16
C ASP A 120 5.93 -30.68 -59.40
N GLU A 121 6.45 -31.18 -60.54
CA GLU A 121 6.69 -30.55 -61.87
C GLU A 121 7.90 -29.59 -61.96
N SER A 122 8.89 -29.76 -62.86
CA SER A 122 9.13 -30.63 -64.03
C SER A 122 10.64 -30.78 -64.28
#